data_AF-E3QZE5-F1
#
_entry.id   AF-E3QZE5-F1
#
_cell.length_a   1.000
_cell.length_b   1.000
_cell.length_c   1.000
_cell.angle_alpha   90.00
_cell.angle_beta   90.00
_cell.angle_gamma   90.00
#
_symmetry.space_group_name_H-M   'P 1'
#
loop_
_entity.id
_entity.type
_entity.pdbx_description
1 polymer ?
#
loop_
_entity_poly.entity_id
_entity_poly.type
_entity_poly.pdbx_seq_one_letter_code
_entity_poly.pdbx_strand_id
1 'polypeptide(L)'
;MTSQADLYEILVLEPARRGIRVLSLGPGTNDDALKLDLSRISLNDNPHYTILSYCWGSQDDLQQVRVGDTPLLISRHLHSCLVNLRREDSPLTTWIDAICINQNSNQEKNTQVPLMRDIYKGATELFVWLGESTPGLTRIFNSIQRVFEHNIAIEPEGISQVAEELLQASPDETEQAFVEFVNLPLFCRTWIIQELALPRQDPMFVCGKHRTLDTP
;
A
#
# COMPACT_ATOMS: atom_id res chain seq x y z
N MET A 1 26.91 -9.96 -12.16
CA MET A 1 25.57 -9.34 -12.20
C MET A 1 24.74 -10.08 -11.18
N THR A 2 24.30 -9.38 -10.13
CA THR A 2 23.52 -9.96 -9.03
C THR A 2 22.11 -10.27 -9.54
N SER A 3 21.58 -11.45 -9.25
CA SER A 3 20.23 -11.88 -9.64
C SER A 3 19.20 -11.57 -8.55
N GLN A 4 17.91 -11.58 -8.87
CA GLN A 4 16.84 -11.45 -7.88
C GLN A 4 16.90 -12.56 -6.81
N ALA A 5 17.38 -13.77 -7.14
CA ALA A 5 17.55 -14.84 -6.17
C ALA A 5 18.63 -14.48 -5.13
N ASP A 6 19.73 -13.89 -5.59
CA ASP A 6 20.87 -13.49 -4.75
C ASP A 6 20.43 -12.47 -3.69
N LEU A 7 19.46 -11.59 -4.00
CA LEU A 7 18.90 -10.63 -3.05
C LEU A 7 18.38 -11.33 -1.78
N TYR A 8 17.67 -12.44 -1.96
CA TYR A 8 17.04 -13.18 -0.87
C TYR A 8 18.02 -14.12 -0.16
N GLU A 9 19.03 -14.61 -0.87
CA GLU A 9 20.12 -15.43 -0.30
C GLU A 9 21.10 -14.62 0.54
N ILE A 10 21.34 -13.35 0.20
CA ILE A 10 22.17 -12.44 1.02
C ILE A 10 21.39 -12.00 2.27
N LEU A 11 20.08 -11.80 2.13
CA LEU A 11 19.19 -11.34 3.19
C LEU A 11 18.38 -12.50 3.79
N VAL A 12 19.03 -13.60 4.18
CA VAL A 12 18.34 -14.73 4.82
C VAL A 12 17.63 -14.28 6.10
N LEU A 13 16.35 -14.65 6.24
CA LEU A 13 15.56 -14.33 7.42
C LEU A 13 15.90 -15.28 8.58
N GLU A 14 15.76 -14.79 9.80
CA GLU A 14 15.98 -15.55 11.04
C GLU A 14 14.61 -15.87 11.69
N PRO A 15 14.02 -17.06 11.47
CA PRO A 15 12.68 -17.37 11.96
C PRO A 15 12.56 -17.30 13.49
N ALA A 16 13.62 -17.70 14.20
CA ALA A 16 13.68 -17.66 15.66
C ALA A 16 13.54 -16.23 16.22
N ARG A 17 13.92 -15.21 15.44
CA ARG A 17 13.77 -13.80 15.80
C ARG A 17 12.53 -13.14 15.18
N ARG A 18 11.67 -13.93 14.52
CA ARG A 18 10.53 -13.42 13.75
C ARG A 18 11.01 -12.34 12.76
N GLY A 19 12.12 -12.64 12.08
CA GLY A 19 12.77 -11.76 11.14
C GLY A 19 11.95 -11.55 9.86
N ILE A 20 11.89 -10.31 9.39
CA ILE A 20 11.25 -9.89 8.14
C ILE A 20 12.19 -8.99 7.33
N ARG A 21 11.94 -8.86 6.03
CA ARG A 21 12.60 -7.84 5.21
C ARG A 21 11.74 -6.59 5.14
N VAL A 22 12.35 -5.42 5.03
CA VAL A 22 11.67 -4.16 4.73
C VAL A 22 12.40 -3.42 3.61
N LEU A 23 11.63 -2.76 2.76
CA LEU A 23 12.09 -1.97 1.64
C LEU A 23 12.27 -0.52 2.09
N SER A 24 13.46 0.04 1.92
CA SER A 24 13.66 1.48 1.97
C SER A 24 13.39 2.06 0.59
N LEU A 25 12.32 2.85 0.47
CA LEU A 25 12.01 3.66 -0.70
C LEU A 25 12.66 5.03 -0.53
N GLY A 26 13.73 5.30 -1.28
CA GLY A 26 14.46 6.56 -1.22
C GLY A 26 13.65 7.75 -1.73
N PRO A 27 14.00 8.98 -1.29
CA PRO A 27 13.29 10.19 -1.69
C PRO A 27 13.47 10.52 -3.17
N GLY A 28 12.54 11.30 -3.72
CA GLY A 28 12.61 11.80 -5.10
C GLY A 28 11.26 12.26 -5.67
N THR A 29 11.34 12.91 -6.83
CA THR A 29 10.18 13.40 -7.60
C THR A 29 9.78 12.39 -8.68
N ASN A 30 8.60 12.53 -9.28
CA ASN A 30 8.05 11.55 -10.24
C ASN A 30 9.00 11.15 -11.39
N ASP A 31 9.86 12.05 -11.85
CA ASP A 31 10.78 11.80 -12.96
C ASP A 31 12.06 11.07 -12.53
N ASP A 32 12.32 11.00 -11.21
CA ASP A 32 13.47 10.28 -10.67
C ASP A 32 13.23 8.78 -10.68
N ALA A 33 14.26 8.03 -11.08
CA ALA A 33 14.27 6.58 -10.92
C ALA A 33 14.09 6.18 -9.44
N LEU A 34 13.32 5.12 -9.19
CA LEU A 34 13.14 4.58 -7.84
C LEU A 34 14.49 4.07 -7.29
N LYS A 35 14.89 4.60 -6.15
CA LYS A 35 16.05 4.13 -5.37
C LYS A 35 15.53 3.26 -4.26
N LEU A 36 15.75 1.94 -4.35
CA LEU A 36 15.26 0.99 -3.38
C LEU A 36 16.44 0.30 -2.69
N ASP A 37 16.29 0.00 -1.41
CA ASP A 37 17.20 -0.87 -0.66
C ASP A 37 16.40 -1.87 0.17
N LEU A 38 16.90 -3.08 0.36
CA LEU A 38 16.21 -4.11 1.15
C LEU A 38 17.06 -4.49 2.35
N SER A 39 16.46 -4.43 3.53
CA SER A 39 17.14 -4.72 4.79
C SER A 39 16.32 -5.69 5.64
N ARG A 40 16.96 -6.27 6.66
CA ARG A 40 16.31 -7.20 7.59
C ARG A 40 16.06 -6.50 8.92
N ILE A 41 14.89 -6.76 9.49
CA ILE A 41 14.52 -6.33 10.84
C ILE A 41 13.87 -7.49 11.59
N SER A 42 13.79 -7.37 12.91
CA SER A 42 13.19 -8.35 13.81
C SER A 42 11.92 -7.77 14.41
N LEU A 43 10.79 -8.46 14.27
CA LEU A 43 9.54 -8.04 14.92
C LEU A 43 9.64 -8.03 16.45
N ASN A 44 10.58 -8.78 17.03
CA ASN A 44 10.81 -8.80 18.48
C ASN A 44 11.44 -7.49 18.99
N ASP A 45 12.02 -6.69 18.09
CA ASP A 45 12.75 -5.47 18.45
C ASP A 45 11.82 -4.23 18.40
N ASN A 46 10.50 -4.43 18.20
CA ASN A 46 9.48 -3.39 18.00
C ASN A 46 9.87 -2.31 16.96
N PRO A 47 10.18 -2.70 15.73
CA PRO A 47 10.71 -1.78 14.74
C PRO A 47 9.64 -0.83 14.18
N HIS A 48 10.08 0.33 13.67
CA HIS A 48 9.24 1.25 12.93
C HIS A 48 9.30 0.98 11.43
N TYR A 49 8.14 0.78 10.82
CA TYR A 49 7.96 0.60 9.38
C TYR A 49 6.48 0.82 9.03
N THR A 50 6.25 1.10 7.75
CA THR A 50 4.92 1.26 7.17
C THR A 50 4.55 -0.01 6.42
N ILE A 51 3.26 -0.33 6.34
CA ILE A 51 2.76 -1.38 5.45
C ILE A 51 2.22 -0.74 4.18
N LEU A 52 2.48 -1.39 3.05
CA LEU A 52 1.73 -1.15 1.84
C LEU A 52 0.76 -2.30 1.56
N SER A 53 -0.53 -2.03 1.70
CA SER A 53 -1.60 -2.86 1.16
C SER A 53 -1.96 -2.36 -0.24
N TYR A 54 -1.94 -3.27 -1.21
CA TYR A 54 -2.24 -2.97 -2.60
C TYR A 54 -2.64 -4.26 -3.35
N CYS A 55 -3.23 -4.11 -4.53
CA CYS A 55 -3.46 -5.23 -5.44
C CYS A 55 -2.24 -5.51 -6.30
N TRP A 56 -1.81 -6.76 -6.36
CA TRP A 56 -0.64 -7.14 -7.15
C TRP A 56 -0.76 -6.78 -8.64
N GLY A 57 -1.98 -6.64 -9.16
CA GLY A 57 -2.26 -6.29 -10.55
C GLY A 57 -1.91 -7.42 -11.52
N SER A 58 -1.95 -7.11 -12.82
CA SER A 58 -1.52 -8.06 -13.86
C SER A 58 -0.01 -8.29 -13.81
N GLN A 59 0.41 -9.52 -14.12
CA GLN A 59 1.80 -9.93 -14.29
C GLN A 59 2.27 -9.82 -15.76
N ASP A 60 1.41 -9.36 -16.66
CA ASP A 60 1.69 -9.26 -18.10
C ASP A 60 2.50 -8.00 -18.45
N ASP A 61 2.53 -7.01 -17.56
CA ASP A 61 3.27 -5.76 -17.71
C ASP A 61 4.16 -5.50 -16.50
N LEU A 62 5.41 -5.94 -16.62
CA LEU A 62 6.43 -5.82 -15.60
C LEU A 62 7.35 -4.63 -15.87
N GLN A 63 7.65 -3.89 -14.80
CA GLN A 63 8.57 -2.78 -14.76
C GLN A 63 9.84 -3.20 -14.02
N GLN A 64 11.00 -2.87 -14.58
CA GLN A 64 12.28 -3.16 -13.95
C GLN A 64 12.68 -2.01 -13.02
N VAL A 65 12.91 -2.34 -11.75
CA VAL A 65 13.47 -1.43 -10.74
C VAL A 65 14.82 -1.97 -10.25
N ARG A 66 15.55 -1.16 -9.46
CA ARG A 66 16.78 -1.58 -8.80
C ARG A 66 16.64 -1.55 -7.29
N VAL A 67 17.02 -2.64 -6.64
CA VAL A 67 17.16 -2.77 -5.19
C VAL A 67 18.65 -2.90 -4.89
N GLY A 68 19.27 -1.83 -4.40
CA GLY A 68 20.73 -1.67 -4.46
C GLY A 68 21.21 -1.78 -5.90
N ASP A 69 22.14 -2.71 -6.15
CA ASP A 69 22.66 -3.02 -7.49
C ASP A 69 21.90 -4.15 -8.21
N THR A 70 20.87 -4.72 -7.57
CA THR A 70 20.16 -5.89 -8.09
C THR A 70 18.90 -5.47 -8.85
N PRO A 71 18.72 -5.90 -10.11
CA PRO A 71 17.48 -5.67 -10.84
C PRO A 71 16.35 -6.53 -10.28
N LEU A 72 15.17 -5.94 -10.15
CA LEU A 72 13.94 -6.59 -9.71
C LEU A 72 12.80 -6.23 -10.66
N LEU A 73 11.99 -7.23 -11.04
CA LEU A 73 10.76 -7.01 -11.80
C LEU A 73 9.58 -6.87 -10.85
N ILE A 74 8.81 -5.81 -11.02
CA ILE A 74 7.57 -5.55 -10.28
C ILE A 74 6.44 -5.26 -11.28
N SER A 75 5.18 -5.47 -10.91
CA SER A 75 4.07 -5.08 -11.78
C SER A 75 4.05 -3.56 -11.98
N ARG A 76 3.54 -3.09 -13.13
CA ARG A 76 3.29 -1.65 -13.34
C ARG A 76 2.46 -1.05 -12.22
N HIS A 77 1.50 -1.80 -11.68
CA HIS A 77 0.65 -1.33 -10.60
C HIS A 77 1.45 -1.05 -9.31
N LEU A 78 2.37 -1.95 -8.92
CA LEU A 78 3.26 -1.69 -7.78
C LEU A 78 4.24 -0.54 -8.07
N HIS A 79 4.76 -0.46 -9.30
CA HIS A 79 5.64 0.65 -9.69
C HIS A 79 4.96 2.01 -9.53
N SER A 80 3.75 2.17 -10.09
CA SER A 80 2.91 3.36 -9.92
C SER A 80 2.67 3.70 -8.46
N CYS A 81 2.36 2.68 -7.65
CA CYS A 81 2.16 2.85 -6.23
C CYS A 81 3.42 3.39 -5.52
N LEU A 82 4.59 2.80 -5.77
CA LEU A 82 5.86 3.25 -5.19
C LEU A 82 6.23 4.68 -5.60
N VAL A 83 5.99 5.07 -6.86
CA VAL A 83 6.23 6.44 -7.33
C VAL A 83 5.36 7.45 -6.56
N ASN A 84 4.08 7.14 -6.35
CA ASN A 84 3.15 8.03 -5.63
C ASN A 84 3.34 8.00 -4.10
N LEU A 85 3.89 6.91 -3.56
CA LEU A 85 4.18 6.79 -2.13
C LEU A 85 5.46 7.49 -1.70
N ARG A 86 6.40 7.66 -2.63
CA ARG A 86 7.70 8.29 -2.39
C ARG A 86 7.52 9.70 -1.84
N ARG A 87 8.30 10.03 -0.79
CA ARG A 87 8.39 11.38 -0.24
C ARG A 87 9.51 12.15 -0.95
N GLU A 88 9.42 13.47 -0.97
CA GLU A 88 10.41 14.30 -1.67
C GLU A 88 11.74 14.41 -0.92
N ASP A 89 11.71 14.35 0.42
CA ASP A 89 12.81 14.74 1.30
C ASP A 89 13.34 13.61 2.19
N SER A 90 12.57 12.54 2.37
CA SER A 90 12.85 11.48 3.33
C SER A 90 12.60 10.09 2.74
N PRO A 91 13.37 9.06 3.14
CA PRO A 91 13.07 7.70 2.75
C PRO A 91 11.85 7.17 3.50
N LEU A 92 11.10 6.26 2.88
CA LEU A 92 10.02 5.52 3.49
C LEU A 92 10.43 4.06 3.68
N THR A 93 10.49 3.60 4.94
CA THR A 93 10.70 2.17 5.24
C THR A 93 9.35 1.46 5.20
N THR A 94 9.12 0.65 4.17
CA THR A 94 7.85 -0.03 3.93
C THR A 94 8.00 -1.53 3.79
N TRP A 95 7.03 -2.29 4.29
CA TRP A 95 6.90 -3.71 4.05
C TRP A 95 5.87 -3.94 2.94
N ILE A 96 6.25 -4.74 1.94
CA ILE A 96 5.46 -5.06 0.75
C ILE A 96 5.62 -6.55 0.52
N ASP A 97 4.54 -7.33 0.60
CA ASP A 97 4.58 -8.79 0.54
C ASP A 97 5.29 -9.32 -0.71
N ALA A 98 4.99 -8.76 -1.89
CA ALA A 98 5.57 -9.19 -3.16
C ALA A 98 7.08 -8.97 -3.27
N ILE A 99 7.65 -8.05 -2.49
CA ILE A 99 9.10 -7.76 -2.50
C ILE A 99 9.81 -8.35 -1.28
N CYS A 100 9.22 -8.20 -0.09
CA CYS A 100 9.86 -8.54 1.18
C CYS A 100 9.87 -10.05 1.44
N ILE A 101 8.93 -10.79 0.84
CA ILE A 101 8.89 -12.25 0.86
C ILE A 101 9.39 -12.78 -0.49
N ASN A 102 10.30 -13.76 -0.44
CA ASN A 102 10.69 -14.51 -1.62
C ASN A 102 9.52 -15.38 -2.10
N GLN A 103 8.79 -14.88 -3.10
CA GLN A 103 7.60 -15.53 -3.64
C GLN A 103 7.87 -16.89 -4.29
N ASN A 104 9.13 -17.13 -4.69
CA ASN A 104 9.59 -18.39 -5.29
C ASN A 104 9.96 -19.45 -4.24
N SER A 105 10.00 -19.10 -2.95
CA SER A 105 10.32 -20.03 -1.86
C SER A 105 9.09 -20.39 -1.05
N ASN A 106 8.57 -21.60 -1.26
CA ASN A 106 7.46 -22.13 -0.44
C ASN A 106 7.86 -22.24 1.04
N GLN A 107 9.12 -22.54 1.33
CA GLN A 107 9.63 -22.59 2.71
C GLN A 107 9.56 -21.21 3.38
N GLU A 108 9.95 -20.15 2.66
CA GLU A 108 9.89 -18.79 3.19
C GLU A 108 8.44 -18.34 3.37
N LYS A 109 7.57 -18.58 2.38
CA LYS A 109 6.13 -18.29 2.48
C LYS A 109 5.47 -19.00 3.67
N ASN A 110 5.79 -20.27 3.90
CA ASN A 110 5.28 -21.03 5.06
C ASN A 110 5.75 -20.46 6.41
N THR A 111 6.81 -19.66 6.43
CA THR A 111 7.32 -18.98 7.63
C THR A 111 6.75 -17.56 7.76
N GLN A 112 6.63 -16.83 6.65
CA GLN A 112 6.24 -15.41 6.66
C GLN A 112 4.72 -15.19 6.67
N VAL A 113 3.95 -16.01 5.96
CA VAL A 113 2.47 -15.86 5.91
C VAL A 113 1.85 -15.96 7.32
N PRO A 114 2.25 -16.91 8.20
CA PRO A 114 1.77 -16.93 9.58
C PRO A 114 2.11 -15.68 10.39
N LEU A 115 3.17 -14.94 10.02
CA LEU A 115 3.57 -13.70 10.68
C LEU A 115 2.80 -12.47 10.18
N MET A 116 2.04 -12.54 9.08
CA MET A 116 1.36 -11.38 8.49
C MET A 116 0.49 -10.63 9.51
N ARG A 117 -0.26 -11.34 10.35
CA ARG A 117 -1.05 -10.73 11.43
C ARG A 117 -0.19 -9.84 12.33
N ASP A 118 0.98 -10.32 12.73
CA ASP A 118 1.88 -9.60 13.62
C ASP A 118 2.64 -8.47 12.93
N ILE A 119 2.92 -8.65 11.63
CA ILE A 119 3.51 -7.62 10.77
C ILE A 119 2.53 -6.43 10.66
N TYR A 120 1.28 -6.67 10.29
CA TYR A 120 0.27 -5.61 10.20
C TYR A 120 0.01 -4.93 11.54
N LYS A 121 -0.08 -5.71 12.62
CA LYS A 121 -0.27 -5.18 13.97
C LYS A 121 0.94 -4.39 14.50
N GLY A 122 2.14 -4.73 14.05
CA GLY A 122 3.40 -4.11 14.47
C GLY A 122 3.78 -2.87 13.68
N ALA A 123 3.14 -2.62 12.53
CA ALA A 123 3.41 -1.47 11.69
C ALA A 123 3.05 -0.15 12.39
N THR A 124 3.82 0.89 12.07
CA THR A 124 3.56 2.25 12.55
C THR A 124 2.42 2.88 11.76
N GLU A 125 2.40 2.69 10.44
CA GLU A 125 1.39 3.21 9.52
C GLU A 125 0.95 2.10 8.56
N LEU A 126 -0.24 2.25 8.00
CA LEU A 126 -0.73 1.43 6.88
C LEU A 126 -1.17 2.34 5.75
N PHE A 127 -0.58 2.13 4.57
CA PHE A 127 -1.05 2.72 3.32
C PHE A 127 -1.86 1.69 2.54
N VAL A 128 -3.07 2.09 2.15
CA VAL A 128 -3.97 1.31 1.32
C VAL A 128 -4.05 1.97 -0.05
N TRP A 129 -3.37 1.38 -1.03
CA TRP A 129 -3.34 1.89 -2.40
C TRP A 129 -4.60 1.48 -3.16
N LEU A 130 -5.40 2.47 -3.53
CA LEU A 130 -6.65 2.31 -4.29
C LEU A 130 -6.42 2.28 -5.80
N GLY A 131 -5.32 2.85 -6.28
CA GLY A 131 -5.02 2.98 -7.70
C GLY A 131 -4.63 4.40 -8.09
N GLU A 132 -4.39 4.59 -9.39
CA GLU A 132 -4.22 5.93 -9.96
C GLU A 132 -5.50 6.74 -9.83
N SER A 133 -5.36 8.07 -9.80
CA SER A 133 -6.49 8.97 -9.68
C SER A 133 -7.34 8.94 -10.95
N THR A 134 -8.61 8.56 -10.83
CA THR A 134 -9.63 8.74 -11.87
C THR A 134 -10.65 9.77 -11.41
N PRO A 135 -11.41 10.43 -12.31
CA PRO A 135 -12.45 11.36 -11.89
C PRO A 135 -13.45 10.75 -10.90
N GLY A 136 -13.79 9.47 -11.05
CA GLY A 136 -14.67 8.76 -10.12
C GLY A 136 -14.02 8.52 -8.75
N LEU A 137 -12.81 7.95 -8.72
CA LEU A 137 -12.11 7.71 -7.47
C LEU A 137 -11.77 8.99 -6.71
N THR A 138 -11.36 10.07 -7.40
CA THR A 138 -11.12 11.38 -6.78
C THR A 138 -12.37 11.90 -6.10
N ARG A 139 -13.55 11.75 -6.73
CA ARG A 139 -14.82 12.19 -6.12
C ARG A 139 -15.11 11.42 -4.84
N ILE A 140 -15.05 10.08 -4.89
CA ILE A 140 -15.27 9.24 -3.70
C ILE A 140 -14.27 9.57 -2.60
N PHE A 141 -13.00 9.74 -2.94
CA PHE A 141 -11.93 10.08 -2.01
C PHE A 141 -12.20 11.42 -1.30
N ASN A 142 -12.57 12.46 -2.04
CA ASN A 142 -12.91 13.77 -1.48
C ASN A 142 -14.16 13.70 -0.58
N SER A 143 -15.15 12.88 -0.94
CA SER A 143 -16.34 12.66 -0.11
C SER A 143 -15.98 11.98 1.21
N ILE A 144 -15.13 10.95 1.18
CA ILE A 144 -14.65 10.25 2.37
C ILE A 144 -13.85 11.21 3.27
N GLN A 145 -12.93 11.98 2.70
CA GLN A 145 -12.14 12.96 3.43
C GLN A 145 -13.02 13.99 4.15
N ARG A 146 -14.08 14.49 3.51
CA ARG A 146 -15.01 15.43 4.13
C ARG A 146 -15.82 14.83 5.27
N VAL A 147 -16.24 13.57 5.15
CA VAL A 147 -16.91 12.84 6.25
C VAL A 147 -16.02 12.85 7.49
N PHE A 148 -14.73 12.56 7.31
CA PHE A 148 -13.76 12.60 8.41
C PHE A 148 -13.54 14.01 8.94
N GLU A 149 -13.26 14.99 8.06
CA GLU A 149 -12.99 16.40 8.45
C GLU A 149 -14.14 17.05 9.21
N HIS A 150 -15.38 16.75 8.82
CA HIS A 150 -16.58 17.34 9.40
C HIS A 150 -17.20 16.46 10.50
N ASN A 151 -16.55 15.34 10.85
CA ASN A 151 -17.04 14.34 11.79
C ASN A 151 -18.51 13.96 11.51
N ILE A 152 -18.84 13.81 10.23
CA ILE A 152 -20.18 13.48 9.78
C ILE A 152 -20.46 12.05 10.21
N ALA A 153 -21.53 11.86 10.96
CA ALA A 153 -21.93 10.54 11.39
C ALA A 153 -22.29 9.67 10.18
N ILE A 154 -21.78 8.43 10.13
CA ILE A 154 -22.03 7.47 9.04
C ILE A 154 -23.42 6.83 9.30
N GLU A 155 -24.44 7.66 9.17
CA GLU A 155 -25.86 7.33 9.31
C GLU A 155 -26.63 7.99 8.16
N PRO A 156 -27.89 7.60 7.89
CA PRO A 156 -28.65 8.08 6.74
C PRO A 156 -28.66 9.61 6.59
N GLU A 157 -28.78 10.38 7.68
CA GLU A 157 -28.75 11.84 7.63
C GLU A 157 -27.37 12.38 7.24
N GLY A 158 -26.28 11.85 7.80
CA GLY A 158 -24.92 12.29 7.48
C GLY A 158 -24.49 11.88 6.06
N ILE A 159 -24.89 10.69 5.61
CA ILE A 159 -24.69 10.24 4.24
C ILE A 159 -25.44 11.15 3.25
N SER A 160 -26.65 11.60 3.59
CA SER A 160 -27.42 12.52 2.75
C SER A 160 -26.72 13.87 2.57
N GLN A 161 -26.06 14.37 3.60
CA GLN A 161 -25.28 15.61 3.55
C GLN A 161 -24.08 15.52 2.59
N VAL A 162 -23.42 14.36 2.53
CA VAL A 162 -22.34 14.08 1.57
C VAL A 162 -22.90 13.83 0.17
N ALA A 163 -24.05 13.17 0.08
CA ALA A 163 -24.74 12.88 -1.18
C ALA A 163 -25.21 14.15 -1.89
N GLU A 164 -25.73 15.15 -1.17
CA GLU A 164 -26.14 16.45 -1.74
C GLU A 164 -25.02 17.20 -2.47
N GLU A 165 -23.76 16.98 -2.10
CA GLU A 165 -22.61 17.56 -2.82
C GLU A 165 -22.06 16.64 -3.92
N LEU A 166 -22.16 15.31 -3.77
CA LEU A 166 -21.98 14.38 -4.89
C LEU A 166 -22.97 14.68 -6.02
N LEU A 167 -24.17 15.15 -5.67
CA LEU A 167 -25.23 15.61 -6.59
C LEU A 167 -24.88 16.90 -7.38
N GLN A 168 -23.71 17.52 -7.19
CA GLN A 168 -23.18 18.47 -8.20
C GLN A 168 -22.73 17.76 -9.48
N ALA A 169 -22.45 16.47 -9.40
CA ALA A 169 -22.33 15.56 -10.54
C ALA A 169 -23.72 15.02 -10.91
N SER A 170 -23.89 14.51 -12.13
CA SER A 170 -25.13 13.81 -12.44
C SER A 170 -25.26 12.56 -11.54
N PRO A 171 -26.49 12.11 -11.22
CA PRO A 171 -26.70 10.84 -10.53
C PRO A 171 -25.94 9.67 -11.18
N ASP A 172 -25.89 9.64 -12.51
CA ASP A 172 -25.17 8.64 -13.29
C ASP A 172 -23.65 8.68 -13.03
N GLU A 173 -23.05 9.87 -12.95
CA GLU A 173 -21.61 10.03 -12.65
C GLU A 173 -21.27 9.58 -11.23
N THR A 174 -22.17 9.83 -10.27
CA THR A 174 -22.00 9.42 -8.87
C THR A 174 -22.13 7.91 -8.72
N GLU A 175 -23.15 7.31 -9.34
CA GLU A 175 -23.35 5.87 -9.36
C GLU A 175 -22.14 5.18 -10.01
N GLN A 176 -21.66 5.70 -11.14
CA GLN A 176 -20.48 5.15 -11.82
C GLN A 176 -19.22 5.24 -10.96
N ALA A 177 -18.99 6.35 -10.25
CA ALA A 177 -17.86 6.51 -9.34
C ALA A 177 -17.93 5.53 -8.16
N PHE A 178 -19.12 5.30 -7.59
CA PHE A 178 -19.31 4.33 -6.52
C PHE A 178 -19.10 2.90 -7.01
N VAL A 179 -19.65 2.55 -8.18
CA VAL A 179 -19.45 1.25 -8.83
C VAL A 179 -17.97 1.01 -9.11
N GLU A 180 -17.23 2.01 -9.59
CA GLU A 180 -15.79 1.94 -9.79
C GLU A 180 -15.06 1.65 -8.47
N PHE A 181 -15.41 2.37 -7.39
CA PHE A 181 -14.79 2.19 -6.08
C PHE A 181 -15.04 0.81 -5.47
N VAL A 182 -16.28 0.33 -5.42
CA VAL A 182 -16.59 -0.97 -4.79
C VAL A 182 -16.06 -2.16 -5.60
N ASN A 183 -15.85 -1.99 -6.90
CA ASN A 183 -15.23 -2.99 -7.76
C ASN A 183 -13.70 -2.89 -7.80
N LEU A 184 -13.08 -2.01 -7.00
CA LEU A 184 -11.63 -2.01 -6.87
C LEU A 184 -11.16 -3.41 -6.46
N PRO A 185 -10.19 -4.01 -7.17
CA PRO A 185 -9.75 -5.39 -6.90
C PRO A 185 -9.31 -5.61 -5.45
N LEU A 186 -8.97 -4.52 -4.75
CA LEU A 186 -8.57 -4.51 -3.34
C LEU A 186 -9.66 -5.11 -2.44
N PHE A 187 -10.92 -4.72 -2.66
CA PHE A 187 -12.04 -5.14 -1.83
C PHE A 187 -12.44 -6.61 -2.04
N CYS A 188 -11.94 -7.25 -3.10
CA CYS A 188 -12.17 -8.67 -3.38
C CYS A 188 -11.09 -9.60 -2.79
N ARG A 189 -10.08 -9.06 -2.10
CA ARG A 189 -8.98 -9.86 -1.54
C ARG A 189 -9.37 -10.50 -0.22
N THR A 190 -9.06 -11.79 -0.07
CA THR A 190 -9.30 -12.57 1.17
C THR A 190 -8.66 -11.95 2.42
N TRP A 191 -7.58 -11.19 2.28
CA TRP A 191 -6.84 -10.61 3.40
C TRP A 191 -7.27 -9.19 3.79
N ILE A 192 -8.19 -8.54 3.04
CA ILE A 192 -8.55 -7.13 3.25
C ILE A 192 -9.04 -6.82 4.67
N ILE A 193 -9.69 -7.79 5.34
CA ILE A 193 -10.14 -7.65 6.72
C ILE A 193 -8.96 -7.51 7.69
N GLN A 194 -7.89 -8.29 7.49
CA GLN A 194 -6.69 -8.19 8.32
C GLN A 194 -5.95 -6.89 8.04
N GLU A 195 -5.95 -6.45 6.79
CA GLU A 195 -5.34 -5.20 6.37
C GLU A 195 -6.06 -4.01 7.03
N LEU A 196 -7.39 -3.99 7.10
CA LEU A 196 -8.13 -2.85 7.65
C LEU A 196 -8.39 -2.91 9.18
N ALA A 197 -8.45 -4.09 9.80
CA ALA A 197 -8.90 -4.23 11.20
C ALA A 197 -7.79 -4.47 12.24
N LEU A 198 -6.56 -4.76 11.81
CA LEU A 198 -5.45 -5.09 12.71
C LEU A 198 -4.42 -3.99 12.99
N PRO A 199 -4.19 -3.01 12.09
CA PRO A 199 -3.26 -1.91 12.38
C PRO A 199 -3.63 -1.16 13.67
N ARG A 200 -2.62 -0.58 14.32
CA ARG A 200 -2.82 0.23 15.54
C ARG A 200 -3.41 1.61 15.25
N GLN A 201 -3.20 2.11 14.05
CA GLN A 201 -3.68 3.41 13.57
C GLN A 201 -4.63 3.17 12.39
N ASP A 202 -5.50 4.14 12.14
CA ASP A 202 -6.41 4.07 11.00
C ASP A 202 -5.63 3.99 9.69
N PRO A 203 -6.06 3.15 8.74
CA PRO A 203 -5.43 3.06 7.42
C PRO A 203 -5.51 4.41 6.70
N MET A 204 -4.39 4.85 6.14
CA MET A 204 -4.40 5.97 5.20
C MET A 204 -4.61 5.42 3.79
N PHE A 205 -5.71 5.83 3.17
CA PHE A 205 -5.99 5.48 1.79
C PHE A 205 -5.23 6.41 0.86
N VAL A 206 -4.71 5.85 -0.23
CA VAL A 206 -3.89 6.55 -1.21
C VAL A 206 -4.47 6.32 -2.59
N CYS A 207 -4.76 7.40 -3.32
CA CYS A 207 -5.27 7.37 -4.69
C CYS A 207 -4.52 8.38 -5.55
N GLY A 208 -3.68 7.89 -6.47
CA GLY A 208 -2.70 8.74 -7.15
C GLY A 208 -1.83 9.48 -6.12
N LYS A 209 -1.76 10.81 -6.21
CA LYS A 209 -1.04 11.65 -5.25
C LYS A 209 -1.83 12.02 -3.99
N HIS A 210 -3.12 11.67 -3.94
CA HIS A 210 -4.00 12.05 -2.84
C HIS A 210 -3.94 11.04 -1.70
N ARG A 211 -4.00 11.56 -0.46
CA ARG A 211 -3.93 10.80 0.80
C ARG A 211 -5.05 11.27 1.73
N THR A 212 -5.77 10.36 2.40
CA THR A 212 -6.95 10.73 3.22
C THR A 212 -6.59 11.50 4.49
N LEU A 213 -5.31 11.51 4.88
CA LEU A 213 -4.81 12.18 6.07
C LEU A 213 -3.55 13.00 5.73
N ASP A 214 -3.67 13.92 4.77
CA ASP A 214 -2.84 15.14 4.82
C ASP A 214 -3.55 16.16 5.73
N THR A 215 -3.67 15.84 7.02
CA THR A 215 -3.90 16.88 8.02
C THR A 215 -2.56 17.56 8.31
N PRO A 216 -2.39 18.87 8.06
CA PRO A 216 -1.28 19.63 8.62
C PRO A 216 -1.29 19.65 10.15
#